data_AF-A0A0P7TW28-F1
#
_entry.id   AF-A0A0P7TW28-F1
#
_cell.length_a   1.000
_cell.length_b   1.000
_cell.length_c   1.000
_cell.angle_alpha   90.00
_cell.angle_beta   90.00
_cell.angle_gamma   90.00
#
_symmetry.space_group_name_H-M   'P 1'
#
loop_
_entity.id
_entity.type
_entity.pdbx_description
1 polymer ?
#
loop_
_entity_poly.entity_id
_entity_poly.type
_entity_poly.pdbx_seq_one_letter_code
_entity_poly.pdbx_strand_id
1 'polypeptide(L)'
;MEGMAYGAGKAGGAFDPFTFIRQPPTILRMVSWLFTIVIFGSIANEGYVNRPDEVEEYCIFNRNQHACNYGVAMGTLAFLSCAAFLVLDVYFPQISSIKDRKKAVLADIGVSAFWSFMWFVGFCFLTNQWQAAKQEDNPLNEGADAARAAITFSFFSIFTWVCIAPLFYTPQFFMSFSPCSS
;
A
#
# COMPACT_ATOMS: atom_id res chain seq x y z
N MET A 1 1.00 -17.81 -38.04
CA MET A 1 0.37 -16.75 -37.25
C MET A 1 1.23 -16.56 -36.02
N GLU A 2 2.07 -15.52 -36.02
CA GLU A 2 3.02 -15.25 -34.93
C GLU A 2 2.26 -14.73 -33.71
N GLY A 3 2.42 -15.42 -32.58
CA GLY A 3 1.86 -15.01 -31.30
C GLY A 3 2.53 -13.73 -30.83
N MET A 4 1.77 -12.64 -30.83
CA MET A 4 2.20 -11.36 -30.29
C MET A 4 2.37 -11.49 -28.77
N ALA A 5 3.63 -11.60 -28.35
CA ALA A 5 4.03 -11.64 -26.94
C ALA A 5 3.79 -10.29 -26.27
N TYR A 6 3.37 -10.32 -25.00
CA TYR A 6 3.14 -9.14 -24.17
C TYR A 6 4.34 -8.18 -24.22
N GLY A 7 4.12 -6.99 -24.77
CA GLY A 7 5.05 -5.87 -24.69
C GLY A 7 6.09 -5.76 -25.81
N ALA A 8 5.87 -6.35 -26.99
CA ALA A 8 6.63 -6.01 -28.21
C ALA A 8 6.15 -4.66 -28.82
N GLY A 9 6.02 -3.62 -27.99
CA GLY A 9 5.75 -2.25 -28.41
C GLY A 9 6.99 -1.40 -28.16
N LYS A 10 7.77 -1.15 -29.22
CA LYS A 10 8.90 -0.20 -29.34
C LYS A 10 9.65 0.09 -28.02
N ALA A 11 10.66 -0.72 -27.73
CA ALA A 11 11.78 -0.26 -26.91
C ALA A 11 12.40 0.99 -27.57
N GLY A 12 12.33 2.15 -26.92
CA GLY A 12 12.99 3.40 -27.36
C GLY A 12 12.10 4.63 -27.62
N GLY A 13 10.79 4.58 -27.36
CA GLY A 13 9.93 5.79 -27.43
C GLY A 13 10.14 6.71 -26.22
N ALA A 14 10.02 8.03 -26.42
CA ALA A 14 10.04 9.01 -25.32
C ALA A 14 9.01 8.63 -24.24
N PHE A 15 9.39 8.74 -22.96
CA PHE A 15 8.48 8.50 -21.85
C PHE A 15 7.25 9.40 -22.03
N ASP A 16 6.08 8.79 -22.25
CA ASP A 16 4.81 9.50 -22.31
C ASP A 16 4.10 9.34 -20.95
N PRO A 17 4.13 10.38 -20.09
CA PRO A 17 3.54 10.32 -18.76
C PRO A 17 2.04 10.00 -18.79
N PHE A 18 1.34 10.43 -19.85
CA PHE A 18 -0.11 10.25 -19.97
C PHE A 18 -0.48 8.78 -20.21
N THR A 19 0.31 8.04 -21.00
CA THR A 19 0.07 6.62 -21.24
C THR A 19 0.46 5.75 -20.03
N PHE A 20 1.46 6.18 -19.25
CA PHE A 20 1.87 5.51 -18.00
C PHE A 20 0.81 5.64 -16.89
N ILE A 21 0.30 6.85 -16.66
CA ILE A 21 -0.73 7.12 -15.64
C ILE A 21 -2.04 6.35 -15.92
N ARG A 22 -2.30 5.99 -17.18
CA ARG A 22 -3.52 5.29 -17.58
C ARG A 22 -3.49 3.78 -17.37
N GLN A 23 -2.34 3.22 -16.97
CA GLN A 23 -2.23 1.78 -16.70
C GLN A 23 -2.93 1.44 -15.38
N PRO A 24 -3.90 0.49 -15.38
CA PRO A 24 -4.61 0.08 -14.16
C PRO A 24 -3.72 -0.25 -12.94
N PRO A 25 -2.61 -1.00 -13.07
CA PRO A 25 -1.74 -1.27 -11.91
C PRO A 25 -1.07 -0.01 -11.37
N THR A 26 -0.66 0.92 -12.24
CA THR A 26 -0.06 2.19 -11.84
C THR A 26 -1.05 3.08 -11.08
N ILE A 27 -2.32 3.12 -11.52
CA ILE A 27 -3.39 3.85 -10.82
C ILE A 27 -3.58 3.27 -9.42
N LEU A 28 -3.75 1.96 -9.31
CA LEU A 28 -3.91 1.31 -8.00
C LEU A 28 -2.72 1.58 -7.09
N ARG A 29 -1.51 1.56 -7.63
CA ARG A 29 -0.29 1.83 -6.87
C ARG A 29 -0.21 3.28 -6.40
N MET A 30 -0.63 4.25 -7.21
CA MET A 30 -0.77 5.64 -6.77
C MET A 30 -1.82 5.79 -5.66
N VAL A 31 -2.95 5.08 -5.77
CA VAL A 31 -3.98 5.07 -4.72
C VAL A 31 -3.45 4.46 -3.41
N SER A 32 -2.78 3.30 -3.47
CA SER A 32 -2.13 2.70 -2.31
C SER A 32 -1.10 3.65 -1.70
N TRP A 33 -0.30 4.33 -2.53
CA TRP A 33 0.67 5.31 -2.07
C TRP A 33 0.00 6.48 -1.33
N LEU A 34 -1.09 7.03 -1.86
CA LEU A 34 -1.89 8.06 -1.17
C LEU A 34 -2.46 7.56 0.16
N PHE A 35 -2.96 6.33 0.22
CA PHE A 35 -3.47 5.75 1.46
C PHE A 35 -2.38 5.66 2.53
N THR A 36 -1.15 5.27 2.16
CA THR A 36 -0.04 5.25 3.12
C THR A 36 0.21 6.64 3.73
N ILE A 37 0.21 7.69 2.90
CA ILE A 37 0.38 9.09 3.36
C ILE A 37 -0.70 9.48 4.35
N VAL A 38 -1.96 9.15 4.05
CA VAL A 38 -3.07 9.47 4.96
C VAL A 38 -2.89 8.73 6.29
N ILE A 39 -2.53 7.44 6.28
CA ILE A 39 -2.43 6.62 7.49
C ILE A 39 -1.28 7.09 8.40
N PHE A 40 -0.04 7.16 7.90
CA PHE A 40 1.08 7.56 8.77
C PHE A 40 1.00 9.05 9.07
N GLY A 41 0.53 9.89 8.13
CA GLY A 41 0.44 11.33 8.31
C GLY A 41 -0.59 11.72 9.35
N SER A 42 -1.77 11.08 9.37
CA SER A 42 -2.78 11.37 10.38
C SER A 42 -2.32 10.95 11.78
N ILE A 43 -1.67 9.79 11.91
CA ILE A 43 -1.14 9.33 13.21
C ILE A 43 0.04 10.18 13.67
N ALA A 44 0.96 10.54 12.77
CA ALA A 44 2.15 11.31 13.15
C ALA A 44 1.82 12.74 13.59
N ASN A 45 0.77 13.34 13.04
CA ASN A 45 0.38 14.73 13.34
C ASN A 45 -0.63 14.83 14.49
N GLU A 46 -1.62 13.93 14.56
CA GLU A 46 -2.76 14.04 15.48
C GLU A 46 -2.99 12.75 16.27
N GLY A 47 -2.13 11.74 16.15
CA GLY A 47 -2.25 10.47 16.85
C GLY A 47 -1.76 10.50 18.29
N TYR A 48 -1.11 11.57 18.73
CA TYR A 48 -0.62 11.76 20.09
C TYR A 48 -1.36 12.93 20.74
N VAL A 49 -2.05 12.64 21.83
CA VAL A 49 -2.91 13.60 22.53
C VAL A 49 -2.63 13.55 24.03
N ASN A 50 -2.74 14.67 24.71
CA ASN A 50 -2.64 14.74 26.17
C ASN A 50 -4.04 14.86 26.80
N ARG A 51 -4.16 14.46 28.07
CA ARG A 51 -5.35 14.84 28.84
C ARG A 51 -5.25 16.31 29.23
N PRO A 52 -6.38 17.02 29.47
CA PRO A 52 -6.35 18.42 29.88
C PRO A 52 -5.54 18.69 31.17
N ASP A 53 -5.41 17.69 32.03
CA ASP A 53 -4.70 17.71 33.30
C ASP A 53 -3.27 17.14 33.24
N GLU A 54 -2.85 16.60 32.10
CA GLU A 54 -1.52 15.99 31.89
C GLU A 54 -0.74 16.73 30.80
N VAL A 55 0.57 16.90 30.98
CA VAL A 55 1.44 17.53 29.96
C VAL A 55 1.95 16.49 28.94
N GLU A 56 1.99 15.21 29.32
CA GLU A 56 2.56 14.15 28.51
C GLU A 56 1.54 13.64 27.47
N GLU A 57 2.00 13.48 26.24
CA GLU A 57 1.19 13.02 25.12
C GLU A 57 1.21 11.49 25.03
N TYR A 58 0.04 10.91 24.80
CA TYR A 58 -0.15 9.48 24.65
C TYR A 58 -0.80 9.16 23.32
N CYS A 59 -0.50 7.97 22.81
CA CYS A 59 -1.15 7.48 21.61
C CYS A 59 -2.69 7.42 21.79
N ILE A 60 -3.43 8.00 20.85
CA ILE A 60 -4.89 8.07 20.88
C ILE A 60 -5.57 6.68 20.89
N PHE A 61 -4.85 5.66 20.41
CA PHE A 61 -5.26 4.27 20.45
C PHE A 61 -5.00 3.66 21.84
N ASN A 62 -5.93 3.86 22.78
CA ASN A 62 -5.92 3.25 24.13
C ASN A 62 -4.60 3.48 24.90
N ARG A 63 -3.99 4.66 24.73
CA ARG A 63 -2.68 5.04 25.31
C ARG A 63 -1.57 4.01 25.05
N ASN A 64 -1.72 3.21 24.00
CA ASN A 64 -0.80 2.15 23.67
C ASN A 64 0.20 2.63 22.61
N GLN A 65 1.42 2.93 23.04
CA GLN A 65 2.46 3.44 22.14
C GLN A 65 2.76 2.49 20.98
N HIS A 66 2.58 1.18 21.16
CA HIS A 66 2.78 0.21 20.10
C HIS A 66 1.78 0.37 18.95
N ALA A 67 0.57 0.91 19.20
CA ALA A 67 -0.43 1.15 18.17
C ALA A 67 -0.03 2.29 17.21
N CYS A 68 0.32 3.45 17.75
CA CYS A 68 0.78 4.58 16.94
C CYS A 68 2.11 4.26 16.25
N ASN A 69 3.06 3.67 16.98
CA ASN A 69 4.34 3.24 16.40
C ASN A 69 4.14 2.24 15.25
N TYR A 70 3.22 1.29 15.40
CA TYR A 70 2.85 0.36 14.34
C TYR A 70 2.32 1.11 13.11
N GLY A 71 1.33 1.99 13.28
CA GLY A 71 0.73 2.72 12.16
C GLY A 71 1.73 3.61 11.41
N VAL A 72 2.58 4.34 12.14
CA VAL A 72 3.62 5.19 11.56
C VAL A 72 4.68 4.37 10.85
N ALA A 73 5.22 3.33 11.50
CA ALA A 73 6.29 2.52 10.92
C ALA A 73 5.81 1.73 9.70
N MET A 74 4.68 1.04 9.80
CA MET A 74 4.13 0.26 8.70
C MET A 74 3.69 1.17 7.54
N GLY A 75 3.07 2.31 7.83
CA GLY A 75 2.72 3.29 6.79
C GLY A 75 3.94 3.88 6.09
N THR A 76 5.02 4.18 6.81
CA THR A 76 6.27 4.68 6.22
C THR A 76 6.96 3.63 5.36
N LEU A 77 7.05 2.38 5.84
CA LEU A 77 7.63 1.28 5.08
C LEU A 77 6.82 0.98 3.80
N ALA A 78 5.49 1.02 3.89
CA ALA A 78 4.60 0.85 2.74
C ALA A 78 4.77 2.00 1.73
N PHE A 79 4.89 3.25 2.22
CA PHE A 79 5.14 4.43 1.38
C PHE A 79 6.42 4.26 0.55
N LEU A 80 7.52 3.86 1.19
CA LEU A 80 8.80 3.61 0.53
C LEU A 80 8.72 2.44 -0.44
N SER A 81 8.03 1.36 -0.05
CA SER A 81 7.77 0.21 -0.93
C SER A 81 7.01 0.66 -2.18
N CYS A 82 5.90 1.39 -2.02
CA CYS A 82 5.13 1.94 -3.15
C CYS A 82 5.99 2.82 -4.06
N ALA A 83 6.80 3.72 -3.50
CA ALA A 83 7.69 4.58 -4.28
C ALA A 83 8.71 3.76 -5.09
N ALA A 84 9.35 2.75 -4.47
CA ALA A 84 10.31 1.89 -5.15
C ALA A 84 9.67 1.11 -6.31
N PHE A 85 8.46 0.60 -6.12
CA PHE A 85 7.77 -0.11 -7.18
C PHE A 85 7.18 0.82 -8.26
N LEU A 86 6.79 2.07 -7.94
CA LEU A 86 6.43 3.06 -8.97
C LEU A 86 7.63 3.33 -9.89
N VAL A 87 8.83 3.43 -9.31
CA VAL A 87 10.07 3.56 -10.07
C VAL A 87 10.31 2.30 -10.92
N LEU A 88 10.09 1.11 -10.37
CA LEU A 88 10.16 -0.14 -11.13
C LEU A 88 9.18 -0.15 -12.30
N ASP A 89 7.95 0.32 -12.12
CA ASP A 89 6.93 0.41 -13.17
C ASP A 89 7.38 1.33 -14.32
N VAL A 90 8.07 2.44 -14.02
CA VAL A 90 8.65 3.35 -15.03
C VAL A 90 9.72 2.64 -15.87
N TYR A 91 10.55 1.81 -15.25
CA TYR A 91 11.63 1.09 -15.93
C TYR A 91 11.18 -0.24 -16.56
N PHE A 92 10.04 -0.80 -16.15
CA PHE A 92 9.55 -2.10 -16.60
C PHE A 92 9.50 -2.25 -18.13
N PRO A 93 9.04 -1.25 -18.92
CA PRO A 93 9.03 -1.33 -20.38
C PRO A 93 10.43 -1.48 -21.01
N GLN A 94 11.46 -0.96 -20.34
CA GLN A 94 12.85 -0.98 -20.83
C GLN A 94 13.56 -2.32 -20.57
N ILE A 95 13.00 -3.19 -19.73
CA ILE A 95 13.60 -4.50 -19.42
C ILE A 95 13.48 -5.40 -20.66
N SER A 96 14.59 -5.77 -21.29
CA SER A 96 14.61 -6.67 -22.47
C SER A 96 14.54 -8.16 -22.11
N SER A 97 14.97 -8.52 -20.90
CA SER A 97 15.06 -9.89 -20.42
C SER A 97 13.74 -10.40 -19.83
N ILE A 98 13.18 -11.46 -20.43
CA ILE A 98 11.97 -12.14 -19.93
C ILE A 98 12.17 -12.67 -18.50
N LYS A 99 13.39 -13.12 -18.17
CA LYS A 99 13.72 -13.64 -16.83
C LYS A 99 13.59 -12.55 -15.77
N ASP A 100 14.05 -11.34 -16.07
CA ASP A 100 14.04 -10.23 -15.11
C ASP A 100 12.63 -9.64 -14.96
N ARG A 101 11.86 -9.58 -16.05
CA ARG A 101 10.42 -9.26 -15.99
C ARG A 101 9.66 -10.24 -15.09
N LYS A 102 9.88 -11.55 -15.23
CA LYS A 102 9.23 -12.56 -14.38
C LYS A 102 9.59 -12.41 -12.90
N LYS A 103 10.85 -12.12 -12.58
CA LYS A 103 11.30 -11.87 -11.20
C LYS A 103 10.65 -10.63 -10.60
N ALA A 104 10.64 -9.53 -11.36
CA ALA A 104 10.01 -8.28 -10.94
C ALA A 104 8.53 -8.49 -10.61
N VAL A 105 7.80 -9.23 -11.46
CA VAL A 105 6.39 -9.51 -11.20
C VAL A 105 6.18 -10.46 -10.01
N LEU A 106 7.01 -11.49 -9.86
CA LEU A 106 6.91 -12.37 -8.69
C LEU A 106 7.19 -11.62 -7.38
N ALA A 107 8.15 -10.69 -7.40
CA ALA A 107 8.41 -9.79 -6.28
C ALA A 107 7.19 -8.89 -6.00
N ASP A 108 6.55 -8.34 -7.03
CA ASP A 108 5.35 -7.52 -6.90
C ASP A 108 4.18 -8.29 -6.28
N ILE A 109 3.94 -9.53 -6.69
CA ILE A 109 2.93 -10.42 -6.10
C ILE A 109 3.25 -10.70 -4.62
N GLY A 110 4.50 -11.04 -4.31
CA GLY A 110 4.91 -11.35 -2.93
C GLY A 110 4.78 -10.15 -2.00
N VAL A 111 5.22 -8.98 -2.46
CA VAL A 111 5.11 -7.72 -1.71
C VAL A 111 3.66 -7.30 -1.55
N SER A 112 2.84 -7.47 -2.58
CA SER A 112 1.40 -7.18 -2.51
C SER A 112 0.66 -8.08 -1.53
N ALA A 113 0.96 -9.38 -1.51
CA ALA A 113 0.41 -10.30 -0.53
C ALA A 113 0.84 -9.95 0.90
N PHE A 114 2.13 -9.64 1.09
CA PHE A 114 2.67 -9.21 2.38
C PHE A 114 1.97 -7.95 2.90
N TRP A 115 1.86 -6.91 2.07
CA TRP A 115 1.23 -5.65 2.48
C TRP A 115 -0.27 -5.81 2.72
N SER A 116 -0.98 -6.62 1.91
CA SER A 116 -2.39 -6.92 2.15
C SER A 116 -2.61 -7.54 3.54
N PHE A 117 -1.76 -8.51 3.91
CA PHE A 117 -1.80 -9.14 5.22
C PHE A 117 -1.46 -8.14 6.35
N MET A 118 -0.41 -7.35 6.18
CA MET A 118 -0.03 -6.34 7.17
C MET A 118 -1.15 -5.30 7.36
N TRP A 119 -1.79 -4.82 6.30
CA TRP A 119 -2.92 -3.89 6.42
C TRP A 119 -4.14 -4.51 7.08
N PHE A 120 -4.39 -5.81 6.86
CA PHE A 120 -5.42 -6.54 7.60
C PHE A 120 -5.13 -6.61 9.09
N VAL A 121 -3.90 -7.01 9.47
CA VAL A 121 -3.45 -7.02 10.87
C VAL A 121 -3.55 -5.62 11.48
N GLY A 122 -3.10 -4.60 10.75
CA GLY A 122 -3.14 -3.22 11.18
C GLY A 122 -4.55 -2.69 11.40
N PHE A 123 -5.46 -2.97 10.47
CA PHE A 123 -6.88 -2.65 10.63
C PHE A 123 -7.46 -3.29 11.88
N CYS A 124 -7.25 -4.59 12.08
CA CYS A 124 -7.75 -5.30 13.26
C CYS A 124 -7.14 -4.74 14.55
N PHE A 125 -5.83 -4.50 14.56
CA PHE A 125 -5.11 -4.01 15.74
C PHE A 125 -5.52 -2.58 16.12
N LEU A 126 -5.50 -1.64 15.16
CA LEU A 126 -5.90 -0.25 15.38
C LEU A 126 -7.37 -0.15 15.77
N THR A 127 -8.26 -0.93 15.15
CA THR A 127 -9.68 -0.96 15.52
C THR A 127 -9.86 -1.47 16.94
N ASN A 128 -9.18 -2.56 17.33
CA ASN A 128 -9.27 -3.10 18.68
C ASN A 128 -8.78 -2.09 19.73
N GLN A 129 -7.67 -1.42 19.47
CA GLN A 129 -7.16 -0.38 20.37
C GLN A 129 -8.06 0.86 20.38
N TRP A 130 -8.65 1.23 19.26
CA TRP A 130 -9.61 2.33 19.20
C TRP A 130 -10.90 2.02 19.98
N GLN A 131 -11.42 0.80 19.88
CA GLN A 131 -12.60 0.36 20.65
C GLN A 131 -12.33 0.30 22.16
N ALA A 132 -11.08 0.01 22.56
CA ALA A 132 -10.68 0.00 23.97
C ALA A 132 -10.38 1.40 24.54
N ALA A 133 -10.24 2.43 23.69
CA ALA A 133 -9.94 3.79 24.11
C ALA A 133 -11.10 4.38 24.92
N LYS A 134 -10.79 5.10 26.00
CA LYS A 134 -11.79 5.66 26.92
C LYS A 134 -11.98 7.15 26.65
N GLN A 135 -13.22 7.62 26.79
CA GLN A 135 -13.53 9.06 26.68
C GLN A 135 -12.78 9.89 27.74
N GLU A 136 -12.51 9.32 28.91
CA GLU A 136 -11.73 9.96 29.99
C GLU A 136 -10.30 10.27 29.57
N ASP A 137 -9.74 9.52 28.62
CA ASP A 137 -8.39 9.73 28.09
C ASP A 137 -8.34 10.86 27.07
N ASN A 138 -9.46 11.19 26.44
CA ASN A 138 -9.57 12.24 25.42
C ASN A 138 -10.98 12.88 25.45
N PRO A 139 -11.27 13.70 26.47
CA PRO A 139 -12.61 14.28 26.65
C PRO A 139 -13.01 15.23 25.51
N LEU A 140 -12.03 15.85 24.86
CA LEU A 140 -12.22 16.81 23.76
C LEU A 140 -12.33 16.14 22.37
N ASN A 141 -12.15 14.81 22.28
CA ASN A 141 -12.12 14.06 21.02
C ASN A 141 -11.10 14.59 20.00
N GLU A 142 -9.99 15.14 20.47
CA GLU A 142 -8.90 15.60 19.60
C GLU A 142 -8.31 14.42 18.81
N GLY A 143 -8.03 14.61 17.52
CA GLY A 143 -7.47 13.54 16.67
C GLY A 143 -8.39 12.34 16.42
N ALA A 144 -9.65 12.35 16.86
CA ALA A 144 -10.58 11.23 16.64
C ALA A 144 -10.84 10.97 15.14
N ASP A 145 -10.91 12.04 14.34
CA ASP A 145 -11.04 11.92 12.88
C ASP A 145 -9.76 11.38 12.24
N ALA A 146 -8.58 11.76 12.74
CA ALA A 146 -7.30 11.21 12.31
C ALA A 146 -7.17 9.70 12.62
N ALA A 147 -7.60 9.25 13.80
CA ALA A 147 -7.64 7.84 14.17
C ALA A 147 -8.60 7.04 13.30
N ARG A 148 -9.81 7.57 13.06
CA ARG A 148 -10.80 6.95 12.17
C ARG A 148 -10.30 6.88 10.73
N ALA A 149 -9.67 7.95 10.24
CA ALA A 149 -9.04 7.95 8.92
C ALA A 149 -7.97 6.85 8.83
N ALA A 150 -7.05 6.75 9.80
CA ALA A 150 -6.04 5.70 9.80
C ALA A 150 -6.64 4.28 9.75
N ILE A 151 -7.70 4.01 10.52
CA ILE A 151 -8.41 2.72 10.50
C ILE A 151 -9.05 2.47 9.13
N THR A 152 -9.83 3.43 8.62
CA THR A 152 -10.58 3.30 7.37
C THR A 152 -9.65 3.11 6.17
N PHE A 153 -8.58 3.91 6.09
CA PHE A 153 -7.61 3.78 5.00
C PHE A 153 -6.75 2.51 5.13
N SER A 154 -6.50 2.01 6.34
CA SER A 154 -5.89 0.68 6.52
C SER A 154 -6.78 -0.43 5.95
N PHE A 155 -8.10 -0.38 6.21
CA PHE A 155 -9.05 -1.33 5.64
C PHE A 155 -9.08 -1.27 4.11
N PHE A 156 -9.21 -0.08 3.52
CA PHE A 156 -9.23 0.07 2.07
C PHE A 156 -7.90 -0.32 1.41
N SER A 157 -6.79 -0.11 2.11
CA SER A 157 -5.47 -0.52 1.61
C SER A 157 -5.42 -2.02 1.30
N ILE A 158 -6.07 -2.87 2.10
CA ILE A 158 -6.14 -4.32 1.85
C ILE A 158 -6.56 -4.62 0.41
N PHE A 159 -7.67 -4.02 -0.04
CA PHE A 159 -8.19 -4.25 -1.39
C PHE A 159 -7.26 -3.71 -2.46
N THR A 160 -6.67 -2.53 -2.24
CA THR A 160 -5.75 -1.96 -3.23
C THR A 160 -4.53 -2.85 -3.46
N TRP A 161 -3.93 -3.39 -2.40
CA TRP A 161 -2.78 -4.28 -2.50
C TRP A 161 -3.16 -5.65 -3.08
N VAL A 162 -4.34 -6.20 -2.76
CA VAL A 162 -4.83 -7.44 -3.40
C VAL A 162 -5.04 -7.24 -4.89
N CYS A 163 -5.61 -6.11 -5.30
CA CYS A 163 -5.88 -5.81 -6.71
C CYS A 163 -4.60 -5.52 -7.50
N ILE A 164 -3.55 -4.92 -6.91
CA ILE A 164 -2.29 -4.66 -7.63
C ILE A 164 -1.69 -5.95 -8.25
N ALA A 165 -1.93 -7.11 -7.64
CA ALA A 165 -1.41 -8.37 -8.15
C ALA A 165 -1.86 -8.65 -9.61
N PRO A 166 -0.93 -8.83 -10.55
CA PRO A 166 -1.24 -8.98 -11.99
C PRO A 166 -2.14 -10.17 -12.34
N LEU A 167 -2.32 -11.11 -11.41
CA LEU A 167 -3.28 -12.21 -11.52
C LEU A 167 -4.72 -11.72 -11.76
N PHE A 168 -5.07 -10.54 -11.24
CA PHE A 168 -6.42 -9.97 -11.37
C PHE A 168 -6.68 -9.24 -12.68
N TYR A 169 -5.64 -8.81 -13.41
CA TYR A 169 -5.78 -7.90 -14.53
C TYR A 169 -5.47 -8.49 -15.91
N THR A 170 -4.75 -9.63 -16.00
CA THR A 170 -4.37 -10.19 -17.31
C THR A 170 -4.43 -11.71 -17.39
N PRO A 171 -5.32 -12.30 -18.22
CA PRO A 171 -5.38 -13.74 -18.45
C PRO A 171 -4.11 -14.31 -19.11
N GLN A 172 -3.26 -13.47 -19.73
CA GLN A 172 -2.00 -13.91 -20.33
C GLN A 172 -0.91 -14.28 -19.31
N PHE A 173 -1.03 -13.82 -18.06
CA PHE A 173 -0.06 -14.14 -17.01
C PHE A 173 -0.13 -15.63 -16.64
N PHE A 174 -1.34 -16.22 -16.66
CA PHE A 174 -1.55 -17.67 -16.53
C PHE A 174 -0.91 -18.46 -17.68
N MET A 175 -0.95 -17.93 -18.91
CA MET A 175 -0.31 -18.57 -20.07
C MET A 175 1.22 -18.52 -20.03
N SER A 176 1.85 -17.48 -19.44
CA SER A 176 3.31 -17.40 -19.31
C SER A 176 3.91 -18.27 -18.19
N PHE A 177 3.06 -18.81 -17.31
CA PHE A 177 3.41 -19.75 -16.23
C PHE A 177 2.98 -21.19 -16.52
N SER A 178 2.23 -21.46 -17.59
CA SER A 178 2.14 -22.83 -18.10
C SER A 178 3.53 -23.26 -18.55
N PRO A 179 4.09 -24.37 -18.03
CA PRO A 179 5.21 -24.99 -18.71
C PRO A 179 4.72 -25.30 -20.13
N CYS A 180 5.49 -24.94 -21.16
CA CYS A 180 5.23 -25.48 -22.49
C CYS A 180 5.11 -27.01 -22.33
N SER A 181 3.91 -27.57 -22.52
CA SER A 181 3.79 -29.00 -22.72
C SER A 181 4.49 -29.27 -24.04
N SER A 182 5.69 -29.83 -23.93
CA SER A 182 6.45 -30.46 -25.01
C SER A 182 5.60 -31.43 -25.83
#